data_AF-A0A925BS79-F1
#
_entry.id   AF-A0A925BS79-F1
#
_cell.length_a   1.000
_cell.length_b   1.000
_cell.length_c   1.000
_cell.angle_alpha   90.00
_cell.angle_beta   90.00
_cell.angle_gamma   90.00
#
_symmetry.space_group_name_H-M   'P 1'
#
loop_
_entity.id
_entity.type
_entity.pdbx_description
1 polymer ?
#
loop_
_entity_poly.entity_id
_entity_poly.type
_entity_poly.pdbx_seq_one_letter_code
_entity_poly.pdbx_strand_id
1 'polypeptide(L)' 'DSEDELEALEEARLAVEQIVIPKGQPVELLPRSGLVRKMQHELVEHYRLQSRSFGDEPNRRLRIYPA' A
#
# COMPACT_ATOMS: atom_id res chain seq x y z
N ASP A 1 -3.68 -16.12 3.75
CA ASP A 1 -4.72 -16.61 2.81
C ASP A 1 -4.56 -15.89 1.49
N SER A 2 -4.70 -16.59 0.36
CA SER A 2 -4.50 -15.97 -0.97
C SER A 2 -5.53 -14.87 -1.29
N GLU A 3 -6.69 -14.90 -0.65
CA GLU A 3 -7.72 -13.86 -0.75
C GLU A 3 -7.28 -12.55 -0.09
N ASP A 4 -6.70 -12.62 1.12
CA ASP A 4 -6.13 -11.46 1.84
C ASP A 4 -5.02 -10.76 1.02
N GLU A 5 -4.16 -11.55 0.39
CA GLU A 5 -3.10 -11.05 -0.50
C GLU A 5 -3.68 -10.31 -1.71
N LEU A 6 -4.71 -10.89 -2.35
CA LEU A 6 -5.33 -10.32 -3.54
C LEU A 6 -6.10 -9.03 -3.22
N GLU A 7 -6.88 -9.02 -2.14
CA GLU A 7 -7.58 -7.82 -1.67
C GLU A 7 -6.61 -6.69 -1.31
N ALA A 8 -5.53 -7.00 -0.61
CA ALA A 8 -4.56 -6.00 -0.18
C ALA A 8 -3.77 -5.40 -1.34
N LEU A 9 -3.46 -6.20 -2.37
CA LEU A 9 -2.84 -5.70 -3.59
C LEU A 9 -3.81 -4.84 -4.41
N GLU A 10 -5.07 -5.24 -4.50
CA GLU A 10 -6.09 -4.43 -5.19
C GLU A 10 -6.31 -3.09 -4.47
N GLU A 11 -6.35 -3.09 -3.15
CA GLU A 11 -6.40 -1.87 -2.33
C GLU A 11 -5.24 -0.92 -2.66
N ALA A 12 -4.01 -1.43 -2.68
CA ALA A 12 -2.82 -0.65 -3.00
C ALA A 12 -2.87 -0.11 -4.44
N ARG A 13 -3.31 -0.93 -5.40
CA ARG A 13 -3.47 -0.55 -6.81
C ARG A 13 -4.47 0.59 -6.97
N LEU A 14 -5.65 0.46 -6.36
CA LEU A 14 -6.70 1.49 -6.39
C LEU A 14 -6.25 2.79 -5.70
N ALA A 15 -5.55 2.70 -4.57
CA ALA A 15 -4.99 3.86 -3.89
C ALA A 15 -4.02 4.64 -4.80
N VAL A 16 -3.12 3.93 -5.48
CA VAL A 16 -2.16 4.52 -6.42
C VAL A 16 -2.87 5.18 -7.60
N GLU A 17 -3.73 4.43 -8.29
CA GLU A 17 -4.33 4.84 -9.56
C GLU A 17 -5.44 5.88 -9.41
N GLN A 18 -6.14 5.94 -8.28
CA GLN A 18 -7.27 6.84 -8.10
C GLN A 18 -6.96 8.07 -7.24
N ILE A 19 -5.93 7.98 -6.39
CA ILE A 19 -5.65 9.02 -5.40
C ILE A 19 -4.21 9.51 -5.51
N VAL A 20 -3.21 8.64 -5.33
CA VAL A 20 -1.82 9.09 -5.21
C VAL A 20 -1.33 9.77 -6.48
N ILE A 21 -1.53 9.15 -7.65
CA ILE A 21 -1.10 9.73 -8.92
C ILE A 21 -2.03 10.88 -9.36
N PRO A 22 -3.37 10.70 -9.44
CA PRO A 22 -4.22 11.75 -10.01
C PRO A 22 -4.40 12.97 -9.11
N LYS A 23 -4.38 12.78 -7.79
CA LYS A 23 -4.63 13.86 -6.82
C LYS A 23 -3.35 14.37 -6.15
N GLY A 24 -2.22 13.67 -6.30
CA GLY A 24 -0.96 14.04 -5.65
C GLY A 24 -1.06 13.98 -4.13
N GLN A 25 -1.86 13.05 -3.58
CA GLN A 25 -2.14 12.95 -2.15
C GLN A 25 -1.59 11.65 -1.57
N PRO A 26 -0.97 11.67 -0.38
CA PRO A 26 -0.57 10.43 0.28
C PRO A 26 -1.80 9.64 0.74
N VAL A 27 -1.70 8.31 0.71
CA VAL A 27 -2.77 7.41 1.14
C VAL A 27 -2.24 6.39 2.13
N GLU A 28 -2.99 6.19 3.21
CA GLU A 28 -2.74 5.16 4.20
C GLU A 28 -3.68 3.99 3.94
N LEU A 29 -3.11 2.78 3.80
CA LEU A 29 -3.85 1.55 3.59
C LEU A 29 -4.28 0.93 4.92
N LEU A 30 -5.13 -0.08 4.84
CA LEU A 30 -5.51 -0.89 5.98
C LEU A 30 -4.30 -1.63 6.59
N PRO A 31 -4.32 -1.90 7.91
CA PRO A 31 -3.34 -2.79 8.54
C PRO A 31 -3.35 -4.18 7.89
N ARG A 32 -2.15 -4.68 7.57
CA ARG A 32 -1.96 -6.00 6.96
C ARG A 32 -0.74 -6.68 7.56
N SER A 33 -0.59 -7.99 7.35
CA SER A 33 0.57 -8.76 7.81
C SER A 33 1.88 -8.29 7.15
N GLY A 34 3.03 -8.66 7.72
CA GLY A 34 4.34 -8.28 7.17
C GLY A 34 4.58 -8.76 5.74
N LEU A 35 4.11 -9.98 5.41
CA LEU A 35 4.23 -10.56 4.07
C LEU A 35 3.42 -9.74 3.05
N VAL A 36 2.16 -9.45 3.36
CA VAL A 36 1.27 -8.66 2.49
C VAL A 36 1.80 -7.24 2.29
N ARG A 37 2.27 -6.58 3.35
CA ARG A 37 2.87 -5.24 3.23
C ARG A 37 4.11 -5.25 2.34
N LYS A 38 4.90 -6.32 2.33
CA LYS A 38 6.04 -6.47 1.42
C LYS A 38 5.58 -6.48 -0.03
N MET A 39 4.54 -7.25 -0.36
CA MET A 39 3.97 -7.30 -1.71
C MET A 39 3.38 -5.95 -2.12
N GLN A 40 2.73 -5.23 -1.19
CA GLN A 40 2.24 -3.87 -1.44
C GLN A 40 3.38 -2.88 -1.68
N HIS A 41 4.48 -2.95 -0.91
CA HIS A 41 5.69 -2.15 -1.17
C HIS A 41 6.23 -2.41 -2.57
N GLU A 42 6.40 -3.69 -2.95
CA GLU A 42 6.87 -4.08 -4.28
C GLU A 42 5.96 -3.49 -5.37
N LEU A 43 4.63 -3.60 -5.24
CA LEU A 43 3.69 -2.99 -6.18
C LEU A 43 3.90 -1.47 -6.29
N VAL A 44 4.01 -0.76 -5.17
CA VAL A 44 4.21 0.70 -5.15
C VAL A 44 5.51 1.10 -5.86
N GLU A 45 6.59 0.34 -5.68
CA GLU A 45 7.86 0.55 -6.38
C GLU A 45 7.74 0.40 -7.90
N HIS A 46 6.87 -0.50 -8.40
CA HIS A 46 6.61 -0.63 -9.84
C HIS A 46 6.00 0.65 -10.44
N TYR A 47 5.21 1.40 -9.65
CA TYR A 47 4.69 2.72 -10.04
C TYR A 47 5.71 3.85 -9.84
N ARG A 48 6.95 3.54 -9.40
CA ARG A 48 8.01 4.50 -9.05
C ARG A 48 7.62 5.49 -7.94
N LEU A 49 6.73 5.06 -7.05
CA LEU A 49 6.32 5.83 -5.88
C LEU A 49 7.08 5.38 -4.63
N GLN A 50 7.05 6.21 -3.60
CA GLN A 50 7.61 5.85 -2.30
C GLN A 50 6.51 5.36 -1.36
N SER A 51 6.84 4.38 -0.51
CA SER A 51 5.97 4.00 0.59
C SER A 51 6.75 3.69 1.87
N ARG A 52 6.05 3.77 3.00
CA ARG A 52 6.63 3.52 4.33
C ARG A 52 5.59 2.88 5.23
N SER A 53 6.02 1.91 6.04
CA SER A 53 5.14 1.28 7.04
C SER A 53 5.12 2.07 8.35
N PHE A 54 3.94 2.20 8.95
CA PHE A 54 3.67 2.94 10.19
C PHE A 54 2.87 2.11 11.19
N GLY A 55 3.08 2.36 12.48
CA GLY A 55 2.47 1.64 13.59
C GLY A 55 3.20 0.34 13.94
N ASP A 56 2.67 -0.35 14.95
CA ASP A 56 3.20 -1.62 15.47
C ASP A 56 2.22 -2.76 15.14
N GLU A 57 2.75 -3.98 15.01
CA GLU A 57 1.94 -5.17 14.83
C GLU A 57 0.90 -5.33 15.97
N PRO A 58 -0.35 -5.75 15.66
CA PRO A 58 -0.88 -6.13 14.35
C PRO A 58 -1.41 -4.96 13.51
N ASN A 59 -1.45 -3.75 14.06
CA ASN A 59 -2.06 -2.56 13.43
C ASN A 59 -1.10 -1.78 12.51
N ARG A 60 -0.01 -2.42 12.11
CA ARG A 60 1.00 -1.84 11.25
C ARG A 60 0.54 -1.87 9.80
N ARG A 61 0.67 -0.73 9.13
CA ARG A 61 0.06 -0.45 7.82
C ARG A 61 1.01 0.29 6.90
N LEU A 62 0.71 0.29 5.60
CA LEU A 62 1.49 0.96 4.58
C LEU A 62 0.92 2.35 4.29
N ARG A 63 1.78 3.35 4.15
CA ARG A 63 1.42 4.66 3.59
C ARG A 63 2.22 4.90 2.31
N ILE A 64 1.51 5.27 1.26
CA ILE A 64 2.04 5.56 -0.08
C ILE A 64 2.09 7.08 -0.26
N TYR A 65 3.16 7.57 -0.89
CA TYR A 65 3.40 8.99 -1.14
C TYR A 65 3.42 9.31 -2.64
N PRO A 66 2.94 10.50 -3.05
CA PRO A 66 3.12 10.99 -4.41
C PRO A 66 4.61 11.22 -4.73
N ALA A 67 4.95 11.21 -6.02
CA ALA A 67 6.29 11.49 -6.52
C ALA A 67 6.71 12.95 -6.30
#